data_AF-A0A8J3GMD0-F1
#
_entry.id   AF-A0A8J3GMD0-F1
#
_cell.length_a   1.000
_cell.length_b   1.000
_cell.length_c   1.000
_cell.angle_alpha   90.00
_cell.angle_beta   90.00
_cell.angle_gamma   90.00
#
_symmetry.space_group_name_H-M   'P 1'
#
loop_
_entity.id
_entity.type
_entity.pdbx_description
1 polymer ?
#
loop_
_entity_poly.entity_id
_entity_poly.type
_entity_poly.pdbx_seq_one_letter_code
_entity_poly.pdbx_strand_id
1 'polypeptide(L)'
;MAGQTTTLDAIVRAELAIEIMNQARGLVSERVAAIEATDPAGAEALRAKRRELLAVQNRIRVGDAEQIEAVITEWGPRVKDAALFWREL
;
A
#
# COMPACT_ATOMS: atom_id res chain seq x y z
N MET A 1 2.59 32.61 6.41
CA MET A 1 3.36 31.42 6.84
C MET A 1 2.50 30.16 6.97
N ALA A 2 1.27 30.24 7.54
CA ALA A 2 0.42 29.06 7.77
C ALA A 2 0.09 28.20 6.53
N GLY A 3 -0.09 28.79 5.34
CA GLY A 3 -0.44 28.03 4.12
C GLY A 3 0.69 27.18 3.51
N GLN A 4 1.96 27.49 3.81
CA GLN A 4 3.09 26.65 3.37
C GLN A 4 3.25 25.43 4.27
N THR A 5 3.03 25.60 5.58
CA THR A 5 3.04 24.50 6.56
C THR A 5 1.95 23.47 6.23
N THR A 6 0.72 23.91 5.93
CA THR A 6 -0.38 22.99 5.56
C THR A 6 -0.12 22.25 4.25
N THR A 7 0.62 22.86 3.31
CA THR A 7 0.98 22.20 2.04
C THR A 7 2.07 21.14 2.25
N LEU A 8 3.08 21.44 3.09
CA LEU A 8 4.11 20.47 3.44
C LEU A 8 3.52 19.27 4.17
N ASP A 9 2.63 19.50 5.14
CA ASP A 9 1.95 18.42 5.87
C ASP A 9 1.16 17.52 4.91
N ALA A 10 0.42 18.11 3.95
CA ALA A 10 -0.32 17.33 2.95
C ALA A 10 0.59 16.46 2.07
N ILE A 11 1.77 16.97 1.69
CA ILE A 11 2.78 16.19 0.95
C ILE A 11 3.26 15.01 1.80
N VAL A 12 3.64 15.27 3.05
CA VAL A 12 4.15 14.24 3.98
C VAL A 12 3.10 13.15 4.20
N ARG A 13 1.82 13.50 4.35
CA ARG A 13 0.73 12.52 4.47
C ARG A 13 0.57 11.68 3.21
N ALA A 14 0.64 12.29 2.02
CA ALA A 14 0.59 11.54 0.77
C ALA A 14 1.78 10.58 0.61
N GLU A 15 2.99 11.01 0.96
CA GLU A 15 4.18 10.16 0.93
C GLU A 15 4.08 8.99 1.91
N LEU A 16 3.53 9.21 3.11
CA LEU A 16 3.27 8.15 4.07
C LEU A 16 2.28 7.10 3.51
N ALA A 17 1.18 7.54 2.90
CA ALA A 17 0.23 6.63 2.27
C ALA A 17 0.87 5.82 1.13
N ILE A 18 1.70 6.47 0.31
CA ILE A 18 2.45 5.81 -0.76
C ILE A 18 3.40 4.75 -0.20
N GLU A 19 4.12 5.08 0.88
CA GLU A 19 5.05 4.15 1.51
C GLU A 19 4.35 2.94 2.10
N ILE A 20 3.19 3.12 2.75
CA ILE A 20 2.35 2.01 3.22
C ILE A 20 1.96 1.10 2.05
N MET A 21 1.55 1.65 0.91
CA MET A 21 1.21 0.83 -0.26
C MET A 21 2.43 0.13 -0.87
N ASN A 22 3.61 0.77 -0.83
CA ASN A 22 4.86 0.13 -1.26
C ASN A 22 5.20 -1.07 -0.37
N GLN A 23 5.04 -0.94 0.95
CA GLN A 23 5.26 -2.03 1.91
C GLN A 23 4.29 -3.20 1.66
N ALA A 24 3.00 -2.91 1.47
CA ALA A 24 2.00 -3.92 1.10
C ALA A 24 2.42 -4.69 -0.16
N ARG A 25 2.87 -3.98 -1.20
CA ARG A 25 3.36 -4.60 -2.45
C ARG A 25 4.66 -5.38 -2.25
N GLY A 26 5.52 -4.96 -1.32
CA GLY A 26 6.74 -5.66 -0.91
C GLY A 26 6.41 -7.02 -0.30
N LEU A 27 5.48 -7.08 0.65
CA LEU A 27 5.00 -8.33 1.26
C LEU A 27 4.48 -9.31 0.21
N VAL A 28 3.70 -8.82 -0.77
CA VAL A 28 3.22 -9.64 -1.89
C VAL A 28 4.37 -10.16 -2.76
N SER A 29 5.31 -9.30 -3.10
CA SER A 29 6.49 -9.68 -3.89
C SER A 29 7.33 -10.77 -3.20
N GLU A 30 7.55 -10.66 -1.90
CA GLU A 30 8.28 -11.66 -1.12
C GLU A 30 7.58 -13.03 -1.16
N ARG A 31 6.26 -13.05 -0.99
CA ARG A 31 5.49 -14.31 -1.06
C ARG A 31 5.49 -14.92 -2.45
N VAL A 32 5.37 -14.11 -3.51
CA VAL A 32 5.45 -14.58 -4.90
C VAL A 32 6.78 -15.30 -5.13
N ALA A 33 7.89 -14.69 -4.74
CA ALA A 33 9.21 -15.30 -4.88
C ALA A 33 9.33 -16.62 -4.09
N ALA A 34 8.68 -16.72 -2.93
CA ALA A 34 8.70 -17.92 -2.10
C ALA A 34 7.90 -19.10 -2.70
N ILE A 35 6.86 -18.84 -3.50
CA ILE A 35 5.94 -19.90 -3.98
C ILE A 35 6.00 -20.14 -5.49
N GLU A 36 6.61 -19.26 -6.28
CA GLU A 36 6.49 -19.34 -7.75
C GLU A 36 7.00 -20.63 -8.40
N ALA A 37 7.97 -21.31 -7.77
CA ALA A 37 8.48 -22.58 -8.27
C ALA A 37 7.58 -23.78 -7.93
N THR A 38 6.83 -23.71 -6.83
CA THR A 38 6.04 -24.82 -6.29
C THR A 38 4.54 -24.65 -6.53
N ASP A 39 4.07 -23.41 -6.63
CA ASP A 39 2.71 -23.01 -6.94
C ASP A 39 2.69 -21.79 -7.90
N PRO A 40 2.90 -22.02 -9.21
CA PRO A 40 2.88 -20.96 -10.21
C PRO A 40 1.53 -20.25 -10.33
N ALA A 41 0.43 -20.97 -10.09
CA ALA A 41 -0.93 -20.43 -10.16
C ALA A 41 -1.20 -19.47 -9.00
N GLY A 42 -0.85 -19.87 -7.77
CA GLY A 42 -0.91 -18.99 -6.60
C GLY A 42 -0.01 -17.77 -6.74
N ALA A 43 1.19 -17.94 -7.31
CA ALA A 43 2.07 -16.81 -7.60
C ALA A 43 1.44 -15.80 -8.58
N GLU A 44 0.76 -16.24 -9.64
CA GLU A 44 0.08 -15.31 -10.55
C GLU A 44 -1.13 -14.62 -9.89
N ALA A 45 -1.88 -15.33 -9.05
CA ALA A 45 -2.96 -14.72 -8.28
C ALA A 45 -2.43 -13.59 -7.38
N LEU A 46 -1.29 -13.80 -6.72
CA LEU A 46 -0.61 -12.78 -5.92
C LEU A 46 -0.07 -11.62 -6.79
N ARG A 47 0.45 -11.89 -7.99
CA ARG A 47 0.83 -10.82 -8.94
C ARG A 47 -0.38 -9.98 -9.34
N ALA A 48 -1.56 -10.58 -9.50
CA ALA A 48 -2.81 -9.84 -9.73
C ALA A 48 -3.14 -8.93 -8.54
N LYS A 49 -3.09 -9.45 -7.31
CA LYS A 49 -3.26 -8.65 -6.09
C LYS A 49 -2.27 -7.49 -5.99
N ARG A 50 -0.99 -7.72 -6.34
CA ARG A 50 0.01 -6.64 -6.39
C ARG A 50 -0.34 -5.53 -7.39
N ARG A 51 -0.97 -5.86 -8.53
CA ARG A 51 -1.47 -4.88 -9.51
C ARG A 51 -2.66 -4.08 -8.96
N GLU A 52 -3.55 -4.72 -8.21
CA GLU A 52 -4.65 -4.05 -7.50
C GLU A 52 -4.12 -3.04 -6.47
N LEU A 53 -3.13 -3.43 -5.66
CA LEU A 53 -2.48 -2.53 -4.69
C LEU A 53 -1.77 -1.34 -5.37
N LEU A 54 -1.13 -1.57 -6.52
CA LEU A 54 -0.56 -0.48 -7.32
C LEU A 54 -1.65 0.48 -7.82
N ALA A 55 -2.82 -0.02 -8.20
CA ALA A 55 -3.94 0.82 -8.62
C ALA A 55 -4.46 1.70 -7.47
N VAL A 56 -4.46 1.21 -6.24
CA VAL A 56 -4.76 2.02 -5.04
C VAL A 56 -3.72 3.12 -4.84
N GLN A 57 -2.43 2.77 -4.88
CA GLN A 57 -1.34 3.75 -4.77
C GLN A 57 -1.43 4.86 -5.83
N ASN A 58 -1.72 4.50 -7.09
CA ASN A 58 -1.80 5.45 -8.20
C ASN A 58 -2.94 6.48 -8.07
N ARG A 59 -3.92 6.22 -7.20
CA ARG A 59 -5.03 7.14 -6.92
C ARG A 59 -4.65 8.23 -5.93
N ILE A 60 -3.61 8.05 -5.12
CA ILE A 60 -3.20 9.03 -4.10
C ILE A 60 -2.81 10.37 -4.74
N ARG A 61 -3.37 11.47 -4.22
CA ARG A 61 -3.10 12.85 -4.65
C ARG A 61 -2.93 13.75 -3.44
N VAL A 62 -1.90 14.59 -3.44
CA VAL A 62 -1.55 15.54 -2.34
C VAL A 62 -2.71 16.50 -1.96
N GLY A 63 -3.71 16.69 -2.83
CA GLY A 63 -4.90 17.50 -2.55
C GLY A 63 -6.13 16.75 -2.02
N ASP A 64 -6.07 15.41 -1.92
CA ASP A 64 -7.19 14.56 -1.49
C ASP A 64 -6.89 13.96 -0.11
N ALA A 65 -7.05 14.79 0.93
CA ALA A 65 -6.77 14.39 2.29
C ALA A 65 -7.67 13.23 2.76
N GLU A 66 -8.94 13.21 2.37
CA GLU A 66 -9.87 12.14 2.75
C GLU A 66 -9.39 10.78 2.24
N GLN A 67 -9.00 10.70 0.97
CA GLN A 67 -8.47 9.47 0.40
C GLN A 67 -7.13 9.07 1.03
N ILE A 68 -6.22 10.02 1.25
CA ILE A 68 -4.93 9.76 1.90
C ILE A 68 -5.15 9.14 3.29
N GLU A 69 -6.02 9.74 4.09
CA GLU A 69 -6.31 9.28 5.45
C GLU A 69 -7.01 7.93 5.47
N ALA A 70 -7.90 7.66 4.52
CA ALA A 70 -8.53 6.36 4.35
C ALA A 70 -7.50 5.25 4.09
N VAL A 71 -6.55 5.50 3.17
CA VAL A 71 -5.46 4.55 2.88
C VAL A 71 -4.58 4.31 4.10
N ILE A 72 -4.17 5.36 4.80
CA ILE A 72 -3.31 5.23 5.99
C ILE A 72 -4.02 4.44 7.09
N THR A 73 -5.30 4.73 7.34
CA THR A 73 -6.09 4.07 8.38
C THR A 73 -6.33 2.59 8.06
N GLU A 74 -6.66 2.28 6.81
CA GLU A 74 -6.94 0.91 6.38
C GLU A 74 -5.64 0.07 6.33
N TRP A 75 -4.60 0.57 5.67
CA TRP A 75 -3.44 -0.25 5.32
C TRP A 75 -2.30 -0.13 6.32
N GLY A 76 -2.22 0.96 7.07
CA GLY A 76 -1.15 1.20 8.05
C GLY A 76 -1.02 0.09 9.10
N PRO A 77 -2.12 -0.38 9.74
CA PRO A 77 -2.07 -1.51 10.66
C PRO A 77 -1.73 -2.83 9.96
N ARG A 78 -2.29 -3.06 8.76
CA ARG A 78 -2.10 -4.30 7.99
C ARG A 78 -0.64 -4.53 7.66
N VAL A 79 0.08 -3.54 7.13
CA VAL A 79 1.48 -3.73 6.72
C VAL A 79 2.46 -3.91 7.89
N LYS A 80 2.05 -3.56 9.12
CA LYS A 80 2.83 -3.77 10.35
C LYS A 80 2.67 -5.18 10.94
N ASP A 81 1.59 -5.87 10.59
CA ASP A 81 1.31 -7.24 11.02
C ASP A 81 1.09 -8.13 9.80
N ALA A 82 2.13 -8.88 9.43
CA ALA A 82 2.07 -9.77 8.28
C ALA A 82 0.91 -10.79 8.38
N ALA A 83 0.57 -11.27 9.58
CA ALA A 83 -0.52 -12.22 9.75
C ALA A 83 -1.89 -11.57 9.53
N LEU A 84 -2.05 -10.31 9.95
CA LEU A 84 -3.23 -9.50 9.63
C LEU A 84 -3.31 -9.21 8.14
N PHE A 85 -2.20 -8.78 7.53
CA PHE A 85 -2.10 -8.50 6.10
C PHE A 85 -2.61 -9.67 5.26
N TRP A 86 -2.09 -10.88 5.48
CA TRP A 86 -2.47 -12.05 4.68
C TRP A 86 -3.90 -12.53 4.91
N ARG A 87 -4.48 -12.22 6.08
CA ARG A 87 -5.87 -12.58 6.39
C ARG A 87 -6.87 -11.70 5.65
N GLU A 88 -6.49 -10.45 5.39
CA GLU A 88 -7.38 -9.42 4.83
C GLU A 88 -7.06 -9.04 3.37
N LEU A 89 -6.04 -9.65 2.76
CA LEU A 89 -5.64 -9.44 1.36
C LEU A 89 -6.59 -10.08 0.33
#